data_AF-A0A959H916-F1
#
_entry.id   AF-A0A959H916-F1
#
_cell.length_a   1.000
_cell.length_b   1.000
_cell.length_c   1.000
_cell.angle_alpha   90.00
_cell.angle_beta   90.00
_cell.angle_gamma   90.00
#
_symmetry.space_group_name_H-M   'P 1'
#
loop_
_entity.id
_entity.type
_entity.pdbx_description
1 polymer ?
#
loop_
_entity_poly.entity_id
_entity_poly.type
_entity_poly.pdbx_seq_one_letter_code
_entity_poly.pdbx_strand_id
1 'polypeptide(L)'
;MMKSCKLLISLLTLAIVLMGISACTETGHEAEDISAGSTSTGERNYKTYCNPIDIDYSYMSHYRARNNVSYRSGADPAVVNFKGRFYLFVTRSHGYWASDDMSNWKFIRPQSWYFNGCNAPAAAVKDGKIIVLGDPSGRGAVIETENPELGDWKTNFAVINVPGGVQDPDLFVDDDGRVYLYEESSNKFPIHGIELDADNYYVPIGEQADLFNLDPEKHGWERFGQDHRSDLEPYIEGPWMVKHGDTYYLEYGAPGTQWNVYADGVYTGKSPLGPFEYAPYNPISYKPGGFLKGSGHGSTVRDNQGNYWHFATMAISVNYKFERRIGMYPAGFEDNGQMYVNTAYGDYPHYLPGTEVDNHKNRFTGWMLLSYRKPVETNSPLVESDVNVVDESDSGYMLGQITDFDIEKINDEEIRSYWVSVANDDSIYVTIDLEEVMDVRAVQLNFQDFK
;
A
#
# COMPACT_ATOMS: atom_id res chain seq x y z
N MET A 1 24.39 5.80 61.52
CA MET A 1 24.71 7.24 61.62
C MET A 1 25.53 7.61 60.39
N MET A 2 25.02 8.52 59.55
CA MET A 2 25.67 8.99 58.31
C MET A 2 27.17 9.23 58.47
N LYS A 3 27.98 8.76 57.50
CA LYS A 3 29.20 9.47 57.09
C LYS A 3 29.39 9.43 55.57
N SER A 4 29.45 10.63 55.04
CA SER A 4 29.80 11.06 53.69
C SER A 4 31.33 11.09 53.52
N CYS A 5 31.81 11.02 52.27
CA CYS A 5 32.59 12.07 51.56
C CYS A 5 33.83 11.59 50.76
N LYS A 6 33.86 12.07 49.50
CA LYS A 6 34.99 12.55 48.67
C LYS A 6 35.94 11.50 48.07
N LEU A 7 36.00 11.33 46.74
CA LEU A 7 36.43 12.23 45.63
C LEU A 7 37.92 12.58 45.70
N LEU A 8 38.72 12.06 44.74
CA LEU A 8 39.96 12.71 44.30
C LEU A 8 40.20 12.42 42.80
N ILE A 9 40.36 13.52 42.06
CA ILE A 9 40.83 13.62 40.67
C ILE A 9 42.36 13.76 40.71
N SER A 10 43.07 13.18 39.74
CA SER A 10 44.45 13.56 39.40
C SER A 10 44.76 13.21 37.94
N LEU A 11 45.37 14.17 37.23
CA LEU A 11 45.68 14.23 35.80
C LEU A 11 47.12 13.76 35.48
N LEU A 12 47.35 13.53 34.17
CA LEU A 12 48.62 13.45 33.41
C LEU A 12 49.43 12.14 33.57
N THR A 13 49.92 11.47 32.52
CA THR A 13 50.71 12.00 31.39
C THR A 13 50.75 10.99 30.22
N LEU A 14 50.90 11.54 29.00
CA LEU A 14 51.03 10.90 27.70
C LEU A 14 52.32 10.06 27.54
N ALA A 15 52.22 8.85 26.95
CA ALA A 15 53.34 8.15 26.33
C ALA A 15 52.85 7.35 25.12
N ILE A 16 53.23 7.79 23.93
CA ILE A 16 53.06 7.08 22.66
C ILE A 16 54.17 6.03 22.56
N VAL A 17 53.79 4.76 22.38
CA VAL A 17 54.71 3.69 21.99
C VAL A 17 54.15 3.06 20.71
N LEU A 18 54.82 3.34 19.59
CA LEU A 18 54.71 2.53 18.38
C LEU A 18 55.40 1.19 18.64
N MET A 19 54.66 0.10 18.53
CA MET A 19 55.24 -1.22 18.29
C MET A 19 54.66 -1.77 16.99
N GLY A 20 55.56 -1.96 16.02
CA GLY A 20 55.29 -2.71 14.81
C GLY A 20 55.02 -4.17 15.15
N ILE A 21 53.92 -4.70 14.65
CA ILE A 21 53.59 -6.12 14.76
C ILE A 21 54.05 -6.78 13.47
N SER A 22 54.99 -7.71 13.63
CA SER A 22 55.49 -8.64 12.63
C SER A 22 54.36 -9.60 12.23
N ALA A 23 54.30 -9.90 10.94
CA ALA A 23 53.40 -10.86 10.34
C ALA A 23 53.58 -12.27 10.96
N CYS A 24 52.47 -12.86 11.40
CA CYS A 24 52.28 -14.30 11.49
C CYS A 24 51.01 -14.61 10.68
N THR A 25 51.19 -15.45 9.66
CA THR A 25 50.16 -16.00 8.79
C THR A 25 49.29 -16.98 9.56
N GLU A 26 47.99 -16.68 9.68
CA GLU A 26 46.96 -17.68 9.92
C GLU A 26 45.88 -17.55 8.85
N THR A 27 45.51 -18.73 8.36
CA THR A 27 44.53 -19.09 7.32
C THR A 27 43.34 -18.15 7.18
N GLY A 28 43.14 -17.66 5.96
CA GLY A 28 41.99 -16.85 5.57
C GLY A 28 40.69 -17.61 5.73
N HIS A 29 39.83 -17.11 6.61
CA HIS A 29 38.40 -17.11 6.37
C HIS A 29 38.06 -15.73 5.83
N GLU A 30 37.84 -15.66 4.53
CA GLU A 30 37.04 -14.59 3.94
C GLU A 30 35.69 -14.64 4.63
N ALA A 31 35.38 -13.61 5.41
CA ALA A 31 34.00 -13.31 5.73
C ALA A 31 33.35 -12.96 4.39
N GLU A 32 32.60 -13.90 3.83
CA GLU A 32 31.64 -13.60 2.77
C GLU A 32 30.69 -12.54 3.34
N ASP A 33 30.92 -11.31 2.91
CA ASP A 33 29.95 -10.25 2.97
C ASP A 33 28.78 -10.75 2.13
N ILE A 34 27.74 -11.28 2.78
CA ILE A 34 26.46 -11.59 2.13
C ILE A 34 25.82 -10.23 1.81
N SER A 35 26.37 -9.55 0.82
CA SER A 35 25.61 -8.60 0.05
C SER A 35 24.55 -9.44 -0.63
N ALA A 36 23.32 -9.37 -0.12
CA ALA A 36 22.15 -9.82 -0.86
C ALA A 36 22.31 -9.28 -2.28
N GLY A 37 22.54 -10.18 -3.23
CA GLY A 37 22.65 -9.84 -4.63
C GLY A 37 21.35 -9.19 -5.02
N SER A 38 21.34 -7.86 -5.07
CA SER A 38 20.42 -7.10 -5.89
C SER A 38 20.76 -7.53 -7.32
N THR A 39 20.20 -8.66 -7.75
CA THR A 39 19.99 -8.92 -9.16
C THR A 39 19.20 -7.72 -9.66
N SER A 40 19.89 -6.79 -10.31
CA SER A 40 19.22 -5.76 -11.09
C SER A 40 18.49 -6.52 -12.20
N THR A 41 17.24 -6.89 -11.96
CA THR A 41 16.31 -7.21 -13.03
C THR A 41 16.34 -5.96 -13.91
N GLY A 42 16.84 -6.11 -15.14
CA GLY A 42 16.87 -4.99 -16.08
C GLY A 42 15.46 -4.41 -16.23
N GLU A 43 15.37 -3.12 -16.57
CA GLU A 43 14.08 -2.47 -16.82
C GLU A 43 13.23 -3.35 -17.76
N ARG A 44 12.03 -3.67 -17.28
CA ARG A 44 11.14 -4.60 -17.97
C ARG A 44 10.42 -3.82 -19.05
N ASN A 45 10.70 -4.15 -20.31
CA ASN A 45 10.03 -3.52 -21.44
C ASN A 45 8.66 -4.19 -21.68
N TYR A 46 7.76 -4.07 -20.71
CA TYR A 46 6.40 -4.59 -20.81
C TYR A 46 5.44 -3.55 -21.39
N LYS A 47 4.44 -4.04 -22.13
CA LYS A 47 3.28 -3.21 -22.55
C LYS A 47 2.07 -3.44 -21.65
N THR A 48 2.14 -4.43 -20.77
CA THR A 48 1.02 -4.89 -19.96
C THR A 48 1.43 -5.05 -18.51
N TYR A 49 0.47 -4.92 -17.61
CA TYR A 49 0.60 -5.24 -16.19
C TYR A 49 -0.54 -6.16 -15.77
N CYS A 50 -0.43 -6.76 -14.59
CA CYS A 50 -1.49 -7.52 -13.94
C CYS A 50 -1.51 -7.15 -12.46
N ASN A 51 -2.68 -7.23 -11.82
CA ASN A 51 -2.76 -7.07 -10.37
C ASN A 51 -2.52 -8.41 -9.65
N PRO A 52 -2.02 -8.42 -8.41
CA PRO A 52 -1.47 -7.25 -7.69
C PRO A 52 -0.24 -6.68 -8.40
N ILE A 53 0.00 -5.38 -8.26
CA ILE A 53 1.19 -4.77 -8.87
C ILE A 53 2.45 -5.40 -8.27
N ASP A 54 3.48 -5.53 -9.11
CA ASP A 54 4.71 -6.23 -8.76
C ASP A 54 5.73 -5.26 -8.16
N ILE A 55 5.75 -5.21 -6.83
CA ILE A 55 6.67 -4.44 -6.01
C ILE A 55 7.22 -5.29 -4.87
N ASP A 56 8.37 -4.90 -4.32
CA ASP A 56 8.97 -5.54 -3.15
C ASP A 56 8.20 -5.18 -1.85
N TYR A 57 7.04 -5.81 -1.61
CA TYR A 57 6.18 -5.50 -0.46
C TYR A 57 6.94 -5.57 0.89
N SER A 58 6.77 -4.54 1.71
CA SER A 58 7.37 -4.49 3.05
C SER A 58 6.62 -5.37 4.06
N TYR A 59 7.36 -5.85 5.06
CA TYR A 59 6.85 -6.70 6.13
C TYR A 59 6.86 -6.00 7.48
N MET A 60 5.87 -6.33 8.31
CA MET A 60 5.75 -5.75 9.63
C MET A 60 6.29 -6.66 10.74
N SER A 61 6.99 -6.06 11.70
CA SER A 61 7.65 -6.77 12.81
C SER A 61 7.14 -6.42 14.21
N HIS A 62 6.44 -5.30 14.43
CA HIS A 62 6.04 -4.93 15.81
C HIS A 62 4.90 -5.79 16.38
N TYR A 63 4.05 -6.40 15.53
CA TYR A 63 3.12 -7.45 15.96
C TYR A 63 3.82 -8.77 16.27
N ARG A 64 4.99 -9.03 15.65
CA ARG A 64 5.80 -10.22 15.90
C ARG A 64 6.22 -10.32 17.36
N ALA A 65 6.48 -9.20 18.04
CA ALA A 65 6.87 -9.20 19.44
C ALA A 65 5.82 -9.84 20.37
N ARG A 66 4.54 -9.77 20.01
CA ARG A 66 3.44 -10.36 20.80
C ARG A 66 2.95 -11.68 20.24
N ASN A 67 2.91 -11.80 18.92
CA ASN A 67 2.20 -12.88 18.25
C ASN A 67 3.12 -13.82 17.47
N ASN A 68 4.42 -13.51 17.37
CA ASN A 68 5.40 -14.23 16.55
C ASN A 68 5.05 -14.34 15.05
N VAL A 69 4.16 -13.47 14.54
CA VAL A 69 3.73 -13.44 13.13
C VAL A 69 4.28 -12.21 12.41
N SER A 70 4.67 -12.39 11.15
CA SER A 70 4.95 -11.31 10.20
C SER A 70 4.02 -11.45 8.99
N TYR A 71 3.69 -10.33 8.37
CA TYR A 71 2.78 -10.26 7.22
C TYR A 71 3.14 -9.06 6.35
N ARG A 72 2.69 -9.11 5.08
CA ARG A 72 2.82 -8.00 4.12
C ARG A 72 1.93 -6.85 4.56
N SER A 73 2.56 -5.77 5.00
CA SER A 73 1.83 -4.59 5.50
C SER A 73 1.61 -3.52 4.44
N GLY A 74 2.18 -3.71 3.25
CA GLY A 74 2.08 -2.74 2.16
C GLY A 74 0.64 -2.56 1.69
N ALA A 75 0.05 -1.42 2.05
CA ALA A 75 -1.32 -1.03 1.79
C ALA A 75 -1.42 0.49 1.75
N ASP A 76 -2.63 1.00 1.54
CA ASP A 76 -3.01 2.40 1.69
C ASP A 76 -2.14 3.29 0.76
N PRO A 77 -2.15 3.02 -0.56
CA PRO A 77 -1.22 3.65 -1.48
C PRO A 77 -1.58 5.12 -1.70
N ALA A 78 -0.63 6.03 -1.48
CA ALA A 78 -0.68 7.39 -2.00
C ALA A 78 0.29 7.55 -3.16
N VAL A 79 -0.24 7.86 -4.35
CA VAL A 79 0.54 8.01 -5.58
C VAL A 79 0.48 9.44 -6.09
N VAL A 80 1.65 10.02 -6.34
CA VAL A 80 1.76 11.36 -6.94
C VAL A 80 2.61 11.34 -8.20
N ASN A 81 2.26 12.18 -9.16
CA ASN A 81 3.09 12.48 -10.32
C ASN A 81 3.89 13.76 -10.05
N PHE A 82 5.21 13.63 -9.94
CA PHE A 82 6.13 14.73 -9.70
C PHE A 82 7.14 14.84 -10.84
N LYS A 83 7.02 15.92 -11.62
CA LYS A 83 7.90 16.22 -12.76
C LYS A 83 7.96 15.08 -13.81
N GLY A 84 6.85 14.37 -14.00
CA GLY A 84 6.72 13.30 -14.98
C GLY A 84 7.09 11.92 -14.46
N ARG A 85 7.44 11.79 -13.18
CA ARG A 85 7.79 10.53 -12.52
C ARG A 85 6.81 10.26 -11.38
N PHE A 86 6.47 9.00 -11.17
CA PHE A 86 5.49 8.58 -10.17
C PHE A 86 6.18 8.15 -8.89
N TYR A 87 5.65 8.58 -7.75
CA TYR A 87 6.11 8.20 -6.43
C TYR A 87 4.95 7.55 -5.67
N LEU A 88 5.19 6.34 -5.17
CA LEU A 88 4.21 5.50 -4.46
C LEU A 88 4.64 5.36 -2.99
N PHE A 89 3.85 5.96 -2.10
CA PHE A 89 4.00 5.87 -0.65
C PHE A 89 3.01 4.86 -0.11
N VAL A 90 3.46 3.98 0.79
CA VAL A 90 2.68 2.81 1.22
C VAL A 90 2.91 2.58 2.71
N THR A 91 1.83 2.23 3.41
CA THR A 91 1.83 1.88 4.84
C THR A 91 3.02 1.00 5.24
N ARG A 92 3.70 1.43 6.30
CA ARG A 92 4.78 0.74 7.00
C ARG A 92 6.01 0.46 6.14
N SER A 93 6.11 1.14 5.02
CA SER A 93 7.31 1.18 4.20
C SER A 93 8.31 2.15 4.84
N HIS A 94 9.54 1.69 5.07
CA HIS A 94 10.64 2.53 5.56
C HIS A 94 11.31 3.28 4.39
N GLY A 95 10.48 3.77 3.48
CA GLY A 95 10.83 4.30 2.16
C GLY A 95 9.59 4.33 1.27
N TYR A 96 9.79 4.44 -0.04
CA TYR A 96 8.75 4.54 -1.06
C TYR A 96 9.29 4.10 -2.41
N TRP A 97 8.44 3.93 -3.42
CA TRP A 97 8.86 3.52 -4.76
C TRP A 97 8.79 4.69 -5.73
N ALA A 98 9.67 4.68 -6.73
CA ALA A 98 9.62 5.59 -7.87
C ALA A 98 9.53 4.81 -9.18
N SER A 99 8.77 5.32 -10.15
CA SER A 99 8.61 4.72 -11.47
C SER A 99 8.37 5.76 -12.55
N ASP A 100 8.89 5.54 -13.76
CA ASP A 100 8.63 6.39 -14.92
C ASP A 100 7.38 5.94 -15.72
N ASP A 101 6.91 4.71 -15.51
CA ASP A 101 5.90 4.04 -16.35
C ASP A 101 4.77 3.36 -15.56
N MET A 102 4.76 3.49 -14.22
CA MET A 102 3.88 2.80 -13.27
C MET A 102 4.00 1.25 -13.29
N SER A 103 5.06 0.70 -13.89
CA SER A 103 5.33 -0.74 -13.96
C SER A 103 6.66 -1.11 -13.30
N ASN A 104 7.72 -0.42 -13.69
CA ASN A 104 9.06 -0.60 -13.18
C ASN A 104 9.25 0.28 -11.94
N TRP A 105 8.90 -0.26 -10.79
CA TRP A 105 9.01 0.42 -9.50
C TRP A 105 10.37 0.14 -8.86
N LYS A 106 11.09 1.20 -8.51
CA LYS A 106 12.35 1.13 -7.76
C LYS A 106 12.13 1.61 -6.33
N PHE A 107 12.42 0.76 -5.35
CA PHE A 107 12.38 1.17 -3.95
C PHE A 107 13.50 2.16 -3.62
N ILE A 108 13.13 3.27 -2.98
CA ILE A 108 14.01 4.31 -2.48
C ILE A 108 14.08 4.16 -0.97
N ARG A 109 15.31 3.99 -0.47
CA ARG A 109 15.65 4.13 0.96
C ARG A 109 16.08 5.59 1.19
N PRO A 110 15.19 6.45 1.70
CA PRO A 110 15.49 7.87 1.86
C PRO A 110 16.56 8.12 2.93
N GLN A 111 17.28 9.25 2.82
CA GLN A 111 18.22 9.70 3.85
C GLN A 111 17.54 10.07 5.17
N SER A 112 16.29 10.52 5.09
CA SER A 112 15.47 10.89 6.25
C SER A 112 14.04 10.43 6.02
N TRP A 113 13.45 9.83 7.04
CA TRP A 113 12.10 9.29 6.98
C TRP A 113 11.52 9.18 8.38
N TYR A 114 10.26 8.77 8.47
CA TYR A 114 9.67 8.35 9.73
C TYR A 114 10.45 7.15 10.29
N PHE A 115 11.01 7.29 11.50
CA PHE A 115 11.80 6.23 12.15
C PHE A 115 11.01 4.92 12.35
N ASN A 116 9.68 5.02 12.50
CA ASN A 116 8.78 3.87 12.68
C ASN A 116 8.09 3.44 11.37
N GLY A 117 8.57 3.92 10.22
CA GLY A 117 7.84 3.89 8.95
C GLY A 117 6.65 4.85 8.95
N CYS A 118 5.89 4.90 7.85
CA CYS A 118 4.63 5.65 7.78
C CYS A 118 3.41 4.75 8.05
N ASN A 119 2.24 5.35 8.23
CA ASN A 119 0.94 4.67 8.24
C ASN A 119 -0.03 5.49 7.38
N ALA A 120 -0.68 4.86 6.41
CA ALA A 120 -1.59 5.47 5.44
C ALA A 120 -1.13 6.88 5.00
N PRO A 121 0.06 6.98 4.39
CA PRO A 121 0.67 8.29 4.13
C PRO A 121 -0.16 9.08 3.11
N ALA A 122 -0.44 10.35 3.39
CA ALA A 122 -0.84 11.33 2.39
C ALA A 122 0.35 11.79 1.56
N ALA A 123 0.13 12.13 0.30
CA ALA A 123 1.13 12.78 -0.54
C ALA A 123 0.51 13.75 -1.54
N ALA A 124 1.13 14.92 -1.72
CA ALA A 124 0.73 15.89 -2.73
C ALA A 124 1.93 16.62 -3.33
N VAL A 125 1.70 17.33 -4.45
CA VAL A 125 2.72 18.18 -5.08
C VAL A 125 2.36 19.63 -4.86
N LYS A 126 3.30 20.41 -4.31
CA LYS A 126 3.14 21.85 -4.08
C LYS A 126 4.46 22.57 -4.38
N ASP A 127 4.41 23.65 -5.14
CA ASP A 127 5.54 24.56 -5.40
C ASP A 127 6.86 23.86 -5.79
N GLY A 128 6.77 22.84 -6.65
CA GLY A 128 7.95 22.09 -7.10
C GLY A 128 8.55 21.14 -6.07
N LYS A 129 7.79 20.80 -5.02
CA LYS A 129 8.10 19.81 -3.97
C LYS A 129 7.03 18.72 -3.91
N ILE A 130 7.39 17.57 -3.35
CA ILE A 130 6.44 16.61 -2.80
C ILE A 130 6.28 16.91 -1.31
N ILE A 131 5.04 16.98 -0.83
CA ILE A 131 4.70 17.05 0.60
C ILE A 131 4.07 15.72 1.03
N VAL A 132 4.39 15.25 2.23
CA VAL A 132 3.90 13.98 2.79
C VAL A 132 3.50 14.16 4.25
N LEU A 133 2.44 13.46 4.67
CA LEU A 133 2.04 13.31 6.07
C LEU A 133 1.63 11.87 6.32
N GLY A 134 2.26 11.20 7.27
CA GLY A 134 1.94 9.79 7.57
C GLY A 134 2.61 9.29 8.84
N ASP A 135 2.83 10.17 9.82
CA ASP A 135 3.46 9.80 11.09
C ASP A 135 2.54 8.82 11.86
N PRO A 136 3.01 7.60 12.18
CA PRO A 136 2.17 6.60 12.83
C PRO A 136 1.63 6.96 14.21
N SER A 137 2.13 8.02 14.85
CA SER A 137 1.60 8.52 16.13
C SER A 137 0.30 9.32 15.97
N GLY A 138 -0.07 9.67 14.74
CA GLY A 138 -1.15 10.62 14.44
C GLY A 138 -0.82 12.06 14.80
N ARG A 139 0.42 12.35 15.21
CA ARG A 139 0.89 13.69 15.60
C ARG A 139 2.24 13.95 14.96
N GLY A 140 2.20 14.30 13.69
CA GLY A 140 3.38 14.53 12.85
C GLY A 140 3.41 15.94 12.28
N ALA A 141 4.55 16.25 11.67
CA ALA A 141 4.67 17.40 10.78
C ALA A 141 4.53 16.95 9.32
N VAL A 142 4.05 17.85 8.46
CA VAL A 142 4.21 17.69 7.02
C VAL A 142 5.71 17.73 6.71
N ILE A 143 6.18 16.72 5.97
CA ILE A 143 7.55 16.66 5.47
C ILE A 143 7.57 16.96 3.98
N GLU A 144 8.66 17.54 3.49
CA GLU A 144 8.77 17.93 2.08
C GLU A 144 10.16 17.66 1.49
N THR A 145 10.20 17.44 0.18
CA THR A 145 11.46 17.34 -0.60
C THR A 145 11.28 17.82 -2.04
N GLU A 146 12.35 18.41 -2.59
CA GLU A 146 12.49 18.68 -4.03
C GLU A 146 13.26 17.56 -4.77
N ASN A 147 13.89 16.66 -4.01
CA ASN A 147 14.78 15.61 -4.47
C ASN A 147 14.37 14.24 -3.88
N PRO A 148 13.18 13.73 -4.25
CA PRO A 148 12.69 12.45 -3.74
C PRO A 148 13.57 11.25 -4.13
N GLU A 149 14.44 11.35 -5.15
CA GLU A 149 15.41 10.28 -5.46
C GLU A 149 16.48 10.11 -4.37
N LEU A 150 16.88 11.22 -3.73
CA LEU A 150 17.76 11.19 -2.57
C LEU A 150 16.97 10.91 -1.27
N GLY A 151 15.73 11.37 -1.22
CA GLY A 151 14.88 11.29 -0.04
C GLY A 151 15.42 12.13 1.12
N ASP A 152 15.84 13.36 0.83
CA ASP A 152 16.32 14.34 1.80
C ASP A 152 15.15 15.10 2.46
N TRP A 153 14.17 14.36 2.96
CA TRP A 153 12.95 14.89 3.54
C TRP A 153 13.23 15.84 4.70
N LYS A 154 12.61 17.02 4.64
CA LYS A 154 12.73 18.08 5.64
C LYS A 154 11.41 18.27 6.34
N THR A 155 11.47 18.64 7.61
CA THR A 155 10.30 19.06 8.39
C THR A 155 10.47 20.50 8.81
N ASN A 156 9.34 21.17 9.00
CA ASN A 156 9.25 22.48 9.63
C ASN A 156 9.07 22.44 11.16
N PHE A 157 9.06 21.23 11.75
CA PHE A 157 8.85 20.96 13.17
C PHE A 157 7.46 21.35 13.73
N ALA A 158 6.55 21.86 12.90
CA ALA A 158 5.18 22.16 13.31
C ALA A 158 4.38 20.85 13.36
N VAL A 159 3.99 20.46 14.57
CA VAL A 159 3.20 19.24 14.76
C VAL A 159 1.73 19.55 14.53
N ILE A 160 1.12 18.91 13.53
CA ILE A 160 -0.32 18.93 13.33
C ILE A 160 -0.94 18.11 14.46
N ASN A 161 -1.85 18.75 15.18
CA ASN A 161 -2.45 18.19 16.39
C ASN A 161 -3.95 18.53 16.44
N VAL A 162 -4.68 18.00 15.47
CA VAL A 162 -6.16 18.03 15.43
C VAL A 162 -6.74 17.17 16.57
N PRO A 163 -8.01 17.37 16.97
CA PRO A 163 -8.70 16.47 17.89
C PRO A 163 -8.56 15.00 17.45
N GLY A 164 -8.36 14.07 18.39
CA GLY A 164 -8.14 12.65 18.06
C GLY A 164 -6.74 12.30 17.52
N GLY A 165 -6.05 13.26 16.89
CA GLY A 165 -4.85 13.02 16.09
C GLY A 165 -5.22 12.63 14.67
N VAL A 166 -4.31 12.86 13.74
CA VAL A 166 -4.52 12.59 12.30
C VAL A 166 -4.52 11.08 12.05
N GLN A 167 -5.60 10.55 11.47
CA GLN A 167 -5.69 9.16 11.01
C GLN A 167 -5.96 9.11 9.51
N ASP A 168 -5.23 8.26 8.80
CA ASP A 168 -5.35 8.06 7.35
C ASP A 168 -5.49 9.38 6.56
N PRO A 169 -4.49 10.26 6.63
CA PRO A 169 -4.57 11.58 6.03
C PRO A 169 -4.64 11.54 4.50
N ASP A 170 -5.29 12.55 3.95
CA ASP A 170 -5.08 13.08 2.60
C ASP A 170 -4.68 14.55 2.65
N LEU A 171 -3.76 14.93 1.77
CA LEU A 171 -3.32 16.31 1.57
C LEU A 171 -3.76 16.74 0.18
N PHE A 172 -4.64 17.72 0.13
CA PHE A 172 -5.11 18.27 -1.13
C PHE A 172 -4.58 19.68 -1.34
N VAL A 173 -4.00 19.93 -2.52
CA VAL A 173 -3.54 21.26 -2.95
C VAL A 173 -4.50 21.74 -4.03
N ASP A 174 -5.26 22.78 -3.74
CA ASP A 174 -6.25 23.34 -4.67
C ASP A 174 -5.56 24.24 -5.73
N ASP A 175 -6.30 24.60 -6.78
CA ASP A 175 -5.82 25.43 -7.89
C ASP A 175 -5.36 26.83 -7.46
N ASP A 176 -5.87 27.33 -6.32
CA ASP A 176 -5.46 28.60 -5.73
C ASP A 176 -4.24 28.48 -4.79
N GLY A 177 -3.67 27.28 -4.67
CA GLY A 177 -2.48 26.97 -3.88
C GLY A 177 -2.76 26.73 -2.39
N ARG A 178 -4.02 26.81 -1.94
CA ARG A 178 -4.41 26.46 -0.57
C ARG A 178 -4.31 24.96 -0.36
N VAL A 179 -4.08 24.58 0.89
CA VAL A 179 -3.85 23.19 1.28
C VAL A 179 -4.90 22.76 2.28
N TYR A 180 -5.45 21.57 2.08
CA TYR A 180 -6.46 20.96 2.92
C TYR A 180 -5.98 19.60 3.41
N LEU A 181 -6.32 19.28 4.66
CA LEU A 181 -6.14 17.97 5.26
C LEU A 181 -7.51 17.33 5.42
N TYR A 182 -7.66 16.13 4.92
CA TYR A 182 -8.76 15.23 5.23
C TYR A 182 -8.22 14.06 6.04
N GLU A 183 -8.98 13.57 7.01
CA GLU A 183 -8.52 12.47 7.87
C GLU A 183 -9.75 11.79 8.49
N GLU A 184 -9.58 10.50 8.80
CA GLU A 184 -10.32 9.69 9.77
C GLU A 184 -10.08 8.19 9.45
N SER A 185 -10.10 7.32 10.47
CA SER A 185 -10.21 5.86 10.31
C SER A 185 -10.89 5.28 11.55
N SER A 186 -12.20 5.06 11.46
CA SER A 186 -12.96 4.43 12.55
C SER A 186 -14.33 3.96 12.10
N ASN A 187 -15.02 3.27 13.00
CA ASN A 187 -16.43 2.92 12.89
C ASN A 187 -17.35 3.92 13.62
N LYS A 188 -16.85 5.12 13.96
CA LYS A 188 -17.53 6.03 14.88
C LYS A 188 -17.59 7.47 14.39
N PHE A 189 -16.47 8.02 13.95
CA PHE A 189 -16.36 9.43 13.61
C PHE A 189 -16.54 9.64 12.10
N PRO A 190 -17.05 10.81 11.67
CA PRO A 190 -17.14 11.14 10.26
C PRO A 190 -15.75 11.42 9.68
N ILE A 191 -15.62 11.38 8.35
CA ILE A 191 -14.50 12.02 7.68
C ILE A 191 -14.48 13.49 8.11
N HIS A 192 -13.31 13.95 8.51
CA HIS A 192 -13.06 15.31 8.90
C HIS A 192 -12.25 16.06 7.84
N GLY A 193 -12.42 17.38 7.74
CA GLY A 193 -11.64 18.25 6.87
C GLY A 193 -11.20 19.54 7.55
N ILE A 194 -10.00 20.02 7.25
CA ILE A 194 -9.48 21.29 7.76
C ILE A 194 -8.53 21.93 6.75
N GLU A 195 -8.53 23.25 6.66
CA GLU A 195 -7.53 23.97 5.89
C GLU A 195 -6.21 24.09 6.66
N LEU A 196 -5.09 24.02 5.96
CA LEU A 196 -3.75 24.18 6.49
C LEU A 196 -3.11 25.47 5.95
N ASP A 197 -2.47 26.24 6.83
CA ASP A 197 -1.73 27.44 6.46
C ASP A 197 -0.40 27.06 5.81
N ALA A 198 -0.40 26.96 4.48
CA ALA A 198 0.76 26.51 3.74
C ALA A 198 1.96 27.46 3.81
N ASP A 199 1.74 28.74 4.13
CA ASP A 199 2.80 29.73 4.33
C ASP A 199 3.31 29.75 5.78
N ASN A 200 2.52 29.21 6.72
CA ASN A 200 2.87 29.07 8.13
C ASN A 200 2.93 27.60 8.53
N TYR A 201 3.84 26.87 7.89
CA TYR A 201 4.23 25.53 8.33
C TYR A 201 3.09 24.50 8.37
N TYR A 202 2.05 24.69 7.56
CA TYR A 202 0.86 23.83 7.49
C TYR A 202 0.13 23.72 8.82
N VAL A 203 0.19 24.74 9.68
CA VAL A 203 -0.61 24.74 10.91
C VAL A 203 -2.11 24.82 10.54
N PRO A 204 -2.99 24.11 11.26
CA PRO A 204 -4.41 24.15 10.94
C PRO A 204 -5.03 25.54 11.09
N ILE A 205 -5.89 25.92 10.14
CA ILE A 205 -6.66 27.16 10.14
C ILE A 205 -8.08 26.86 10.61
N GLY A 206 -8.46 27.42 11.77
CA GLY A 206 -9.82 27.31 12.29
C GLY A 206 -10.11 25.97 12.97
N GLU A 207 -11.36 25.54 12.91
CA GLU A 207 -11.85 24.30 13.49
C GLU A 207 -12.05 23.24 12.40
N GLN A 208 -11.92 21.99 12.81
CA GLN A 208 -12.12 20.84 11.95
C GLN A 208 -13.61 20.71 11.60
N ALA A 209 -13.90 20.52 10.32
CA ALA A 209 -15.26 20.33 9.82
C ALA A 209 -15.62 18.84 9.77
N ASP A 210 -16.77 18.48 10.32
CA ASP A 210 -17.38 17.17 10.13
C ASP A 210 -18.03 17.12 8.75
N LEU A 211 -17.58 16.21 7.87
CA LEU A 211 -18.01 16.17 6.47
C LEU A 211 -19.17 15.18 6.26
N PHE A 212 -18.90 13.88 6.41
CA PHE A 212 -19.90 12.82 6.26
C PHE A 212 -19.45 11.53 6.94
N ASN A 213 -20.40 10.61 7.14
CA ASN A 213 -20.16 9.27 7.67
C ASN A 213 -20.92 8.23 6.82
N LEU A 214 -20.73 6.95 7.10
CA LEU A 214 -21.44 5.84 6.47
C LEU A 214 -22.93 5.86 6.82
N ASP A 215 -23.74 5.33 5.91
CA ASP A 215 -25.16 5.03 6.07
C ASP A 215 -25.42 3.60 5.53
N PRO A 216 -24.93 2.55 6.23
CA PRO A 216 -24.95 1.16 5.74
C PRO A 216 -26.37 0.56 5.60
N GLU A 217 -27.37 1.19 6.21
CA GLU A 217 -28.77 0.82 6.00
C GLU A 217 -29.28 1.26 4.64
N LYS A 218 -28.82 2.42 4.16
CA LYS A 218 -29.16 2.97 2.85
C LYS A 218 -28.21 2.52 1.75
N HIS A 219 -26.92 2.41 2.06
CA HIS A 219 -25.84 2.06 1.14
C HIS A 219 -25.32 0.67 1.49
N GLY A 220 -25.94 -0.37 0.93
CA GLY A 220 -25.64 -1.76 1.31
C GLY A 220 -24.18 -2.20 1.12
N TRP A 221 -23.40 -1.52 0.27
CA TRP A 221 -21.98 -1.82 0.08
C TRP A 221 -21.12 -1.38 1.28
N GLU A 222 -21.60 -0.45 2.10
CA GLU A 222 -20.92 0.03 3.30
C GLU A 222 -21.09 -0.93 4.50
N ARG A 223 -21.74 -2.09 4.32
CA ARG A 223 -21.93 -3.09 5.38
C ARG A 223 -20.70 -3.99 5.54
N PHE A 224 -20.30 -4.21 6.79
CA PHE A 224 -19.09 -4.94 7.16
C PHE A 224 -19.15 -6.44 6.80
N GLY A 225 -17.97 -7.06 6.76
CA GLY A 225 -17.83 -8.52 6.66
C GLY A 225 -17.76 -9.06 5.25
N GLN A 226 -17.39 -10.34 5.17
CA GLN A 226 -17.43 -11.12 3.93
C GLN A 226 -18.81 -10.99 3.26
N ASP A 227 -18.82 -10.58 1.99
CA ASP A 227 -20.03 -10.41 1.19
C ASP A 227 -21.10 -9.49 1.81
N HIS A 228 -20.69 -8.53 2.66
CA HIS A 228 -21.58 -7.58 3.36
C HIS A 228 -22.51 -8.22 4.42
N ARG A 229 -22.09 -9.33 5.05
CA ARG A 229 -22.95 -10.16 5.91
C ARG A 229 -22.65 -10.12 7.40
N SER A 230 -21.82 -9.20 7.88
CA SER A 230 -21.56 -9.05 9.31
C SER A 230 -22.53 -8.05 9.95
N ASP A 231 -22.89 -8.33 11.20
CA ASP A 231 -23.62 -7.41 12.07
C ASP A 231 -22.69 -6.43 12.82
N LEU A 232 -21.37 -6.55 12.63
CA LEU A 232 -20.40 -5.60 13.18
C LEU A 232 -20.47 -4.25 12.46
N GLU A 233 -20.19 -3.18 13.19
CA GLU A 233 -20.14 -1.83 12.64
C GLU A 233 -19.02 -1.71 11.59
N PRO A 234 -19.30 -1.09 10.43
CA PRO A 234 -18.30 -0.88 9.38
C PRO A 234 -17.35 0.28 9.72
N TYR A 235 -16.20 0.29 9.05
CA TYR A 235 -15.20 1.35 9.13
C TYR A 235 -15.28 2.26 7.91
N ILE A 236 -15.18 3.57 8.15
CA ILE A 236 -14.88 4.59 7.15
C ILE A 236 -13.45 5.05 7.36
N GLU A 237 -12.69 5.17 6.27
CA GLU A 237 -11.29 5.56 6.35
C GLU A 237 -10.73 6.07 5.03
N GLY A 238 -9.46 6.47 5.02
CA GLY A 238 -8.68 6.75 3.81
C GLY A 238 -9.34 7.74 2.85
N PRO A 239 -9.70 8.96 3.28
CA PRO A 239 -10.16 9.99 2.36
C PRO A 239 -9.13 10.24 1.24
N TRP A 240 -9.59 10.58 0.04
CA TRP A 240 -8.72 11.07 -1.04
C TRP A 240 -9.45 12.08 -1.92
N MET A 241 -8.97 13.31 -1.97
CA MET A 241 -9.61 14.39 -2.74
C MET A 241 -9.07 14.48 -4.17
N VAL A 242 -9.99 14.46 -5.13
CA VAL A 242 -9.70 14.77 -6.54
C VAL A 242 -10.56 15.93 -6.99
N LYS A 243 -9.96 16.91 -7.66
CA LYS A 243 -10.70 17.98 -8.35
C LYS A 243 -10.75 17.72 -9.84
N HIS A 244 -11.95 17.80 -10.42
CA HIS A 244 -12.16 17.71 -11.86
C HIS A 244 -13.14 18.80 -12.33
N GLY A 245 -12.63 19.77 -13.10
CA GLY A 245 -13.35 20.99 -13.41
C GLY A 245 -13.72 21.76 -12.14
N ASP A 246 -14.97 22.18 -12.03
CA ASP A 246 -15.50 22.92 -10.88
C ASP A 246 -16.11 21.99 -9.79
N THR A 247 -15.70 20.72 -9.75
CA THR A 247 -16.24 19.72 -8.81
C THR A 247 -15.12 19.06 -8.04
N TYR A 248 -15.33 18.95 -6.72
CA TYR A 248 -14.49 18.25 -5.76
C TYR A 248 -15.10 16.86 -5.53
N TYR A 249 -14.28 15.82 -5.60
CA TYR A 249 -14.62 14.41 -5.44
C TYR A 249 -13.84 13.90 -4.24
N LEU A 250 -14.49 13.78 -3.08
CA LEU A 250 -13.88 13.24 -1.87
C LEU A 250 -14.17 11.74 -1.81
N GLU A 251 -13.18 10.95 -2.21
CA GLU A 251 -13.18 9.50 -2.11
C GLU A 251 -13.05 9.06 -0.65
N TYR A 252 -13.52 7.87 -0.30
CA TYR A 252 -13.35 7.25 1.02
C TYR A 252 -13.44 5.73 0.93
N GLY A 253 -12.67 5.04 1.76
CA GLY A 253 -12.67 3.59 1.91
C GLY A 253 -13.73 3.09 2.90
N ALA A 254 -14.38 1.99 2.53
CA ALA A 254 -15.30 1.22 3.38
C ALA A 254 -15.46 -0.22 2.85
N PRO A 255 -15.96 -1.19 3.63
CA PRO A 255 -16.30 -1.10 5.04
C PRO A 255 -15.25 -1.70 5.97
N GLY A 256 -14.20 -2.32 5.45
CA GLY A 256 -13.09 -2.87 6.23
C GLY A 256 -12.06 -3.57 5.34
N THR A 257 -10.81 -3.16 5.47
CA THR A 257 -9.69 -3.52 4.57
C THR A 257 -9.43 -5.02 4.41
N GLN A 258 -9.87 -5.85 5.35
CA GLN A 258 -9.64 -7.30 5.34
C GLN A 258 -10.62 -8.09 4.45
N TRP A 259 -11.68 -7.45 3.97
CA TRP A 259 -12.81 -8.13 3.31
C TRP A 259 -12.74 -8.01 1.79
N ASN A 260 -13.28 -9.02 1.12
CA ASN A 260 -13.40 -9.02 -0.34
C ASN A 260 -14.20 -7.83 -0.88
N VAL A 261 -15.13 -7.31 -0.08
CA VAL A 261 -16.02 -6.21 -0.45
C VAL A 261 -15.50 -4.82 -0.11
N TYR A 262 -14.26 -4.71 0.39
CA TYR A 262 -13.62 -3.42 0.58
C TYR A 262 -13.60 -2.62 -0.73
N ALA A 263 -13.87 -1.33 -0.66
CA ALA A 263 -14.24 -0.52 -1.81
C ALA A 263 -14.02 0.96 -1.51
N ASP A 264 -13.94 1.78 -2.56
CA ASP A 264 -14.01 3.24 -2.44
C ASP A 264 -15.33 3.79 -2.98
N GLY A 265 -15.95 4.64 -2.17
CA GLY A 265 -17.06 5.49 -2.55
C GLY A 265 -16.60 6.93 -2.72
N VAL A 266 -17.48 7.80 -3.23
CA VAL A 266 -17.18 9.22 -3.40
C VAL A 266 -18.38 10.10 -3.07
N TYR A 267 -18.11 11.20 -2.37
CA TYR A 267 -19.04 12.32 -2.26
C TYR A 267 -18.53 13.48 -3.11
N THR A 268 -19.45 14.26 -3.68
CA THR A 268 -19.13 15.39 -4.57
C THR A 268 -19.55 16.72 -3.97
N GLY A 269 -18.78 17.77 -4.21
CA GLY A 269 -19.03 19.11 -3.69
C GLY A 269 -18.54 20.22 -4.61
N LYS A 270 -18.87 21.46 -4.26
CA LYS A 270 -18.45 22.68 -4.99
C LYS A 270 -17.40 23.52 -4.25
N SER A 271 -16.95 23.01 -3.11
CA SER A 271 -15.95 23.62 -2.25
C SER A 271 -15.16 22.50 -1.56
N PRO A 272 -13.88 22.71 -1.23
CA PRO A 272 -13.02 21.68 -0.63
C PRO A 272 -13.53 21.19 0.74
N LEU A 273 -14.31 21.99 1.47
CA LEU A 273 -14.91 21.59 2.75
C LEU A 273 -16.43 21.38 2.66
N GLY A 274 -16.94 21.13 1.46
CA GLY A 274 -18.34 20.85 1.22
C GLY A 274 -19.24 22.10 1.13
N PRO A 275 -20.57 21.95 1.24
CA PRO A 275 -21.27 20.70 1.54
C PRO A 275 -21.06 19.63 0.46
N PHE A 276 -21.07 18.37 0.90
CA PHE A 276 -20.85 17.20 0.07
C PHE A 276 -22.15 16.41 -0.13
N GLU A 277 -22.34 15.85 -1.33
CA GLU A 277 -23.48 15.02 -1.70
C GLU A 277 -23.01 13.63 -2.19
N TYR A 278 -23.68 12.57 -1.74
CA TYR A 278 -23.35 11.20 -2.11
C TYR A 278 -23.50 10.99 -3.63
N ALA A 279 -22.46 10.48 -4.29
CA ALA A 279 -22.52 10.22 -5.72
C ALA A 279 -23.45 9.02 -6.05
N PRO A 280 -24.23 9.09 -7.14
CA PRO A 280 -25.27 8.10 -7.42
C PRO A 280 -24.76 6.70 -7.77
N TYR A 281 -23.50 6.54 -8.21
CA TYR A 281 -22.93 5.25 -8.64
C TYR A 281 -21.79 4.76 -7.74
N ASN A 282 -21.92 4.98 -6.44
CA ASN A 282 -21.06 4.36 -5.46
C ASN A 282 -21.38 2.86 -5.26
N PRO A 283 -20.38 2.03 -4.92
CA PRO A 283 -18.96 2.37 -4.85
C PRO A 283 -18.34 2.54 -6.25
N ILE A 284 -17.38 3.46 -6.39
CA ILE A 284 -16.68 3.70 -7.67
C ILE A 284 -15.56 2.70 -7.92
N SER A 285 -14.94 2.17 -6.86
CA SER A 285 -13.88 1.17 -6.88
C SER A 285 -14.37 -0.06 -6.13
N TYR A 286 -14.69 -1.14 -6.82
CA TYR A 286 -15.29 -2.33 -6.19
C TYR A 286 -14.88 -3.61 -6.88
N LYS A 287 -14.28 -4.54 -6.12
CA LYS A 287 -13.80 -5.82 -6.65
C LYS A 287 -14.04 -6.98 -5.66
N PRO A 288 -15.28 -7.49 -5.58
CA PRO A 288 -15.68 -8.50 -4.59
C PRO A 288 -15.23 -9.94 -4.90
N GLY A 289 -14.73 -10.20 -6.10
CA GLY A 289 -14.38 -11.55 -6.57
C GLY A 289 -13.20 -11.57 -7.54
N GLY A 290 -12.85 -12.78 -7.99
CA GLY A 290 -11.60 -13.05 -8.72
C GLY A 290 -10.45 -13.41 -7.76
N PHE A 291 -9.23 -13.40 -8.27
CA PHE A 291 -8.02 -13.79 -7.54
C PHE A 291 -7.72 -12.83 -6.39
N LEU A 292 -7.59 -11.52 -6.68
CA LEU A 292 -7.30 -10.48 -5.69
C LEU A 292 -8.54 -9.62 -5.43
N LYS A 293 -8.98 -9.51 -4.17
CA LYS A 293 -10.30 -8.95 -3.81
C LYS A 293 -10.16 -7.73 -2.89
N GLY A 294 -11.22 -6.93 -2.79
CA GLY A 294 -11.27 -5.70 -2.00
C GLY A 294 -10.45 -4.60 -2.64
N SER A 295 -11.05 -3.51 -3.10
CA SER A 295 -10.39 -2.41 -3.83
C SER A 295 -10.78 -1.09 -3.19
N GLY A 296 -10.29 -0.85 -1.97
CA GLY A 296 -10.61 0.35 -1.18
C GLY A 296 -9.36 0.98 -0.57
N HIS A 297 -9.53 2.13 0.10
CA HIS A 297 -8.47 2.99 0.64
C HIS A 297 -7.34 3.13 -0.38
N GLY A 298 -7.68 3.85 -1.43
CA GLY A 298 -6.83 4.09 -2.57
C GLY A 298 -6.45 5.56 -2.78
N SER A 299 -5.72 5.80 -3.87
CA SER A 299 -5.44 7.13 -4.38
C SER A 299 -5.60 7.17 -5.89
N THR A 300 -6.20 8.26 -6.37
CA THR A 300 -6.36 8.56 -7.79
C THR A 300 -5.29 9.55 -8.24
N VAL A 301 -4.49 9.18 -9.25
CA VAL A 301 -3.38 9.95 -9.80
C VAL A 301 -3.54 10.17 -11.31
N ARG A 302 -3.08 11.31 -11.82
CA ARG A 302 -3.05 11.58 -13.26
C ARG A 302 -1.69 11.18 -13.88
N ASP A 303 -1.73 10.39 -14.94
CA ASP A 303 -0.54 10.00 -15.70
C ASP A 303 0.00 11.14 -16.58
N ASN A 304 1.13 10.88 -17.24
CA ASN A 304 1.80 11.84 -18.12
C ASN A 304 1.05 12.16 -19.42
N GLN A 305 0.00 11.39 -19.73
CA GLN A 305 -0.89 11.59 -20.88
C GLN A 305 -2.22 12.24 -20.48
N GLY A 306 -2.40 12.54 -19.19
CA GLY A 306 -3.62 13.16 -18.67
C GLY A 306 -4.72 12.17 -18.29
N ASN A 307 -4.51 10.86 -18.38
CA ASN A 307 -5.48 9.87 -17.91
C ASN A 307 -5.39 9.68 -16.40
N TYR A 308 -6.50 9.30 -15.78
CA TYR A 308 -6.54 9.02 -14.34
C TYR A 308 -6.34 7.52 -14.09
N TRP A 309 -5.62 7.20 -13.03
CA TRP A 309 -5.39 5.83 -12.57
C TRP A 309 -5.69 5.80 -11.09
N HIS A 310 -6.34 4.75 -10.64
CA HIS A 310 -6.65 4.55 -9.23
C HIS A 310 -5.86 3.37 -8.69
N PHE A 311 -5.09 3.60 -7.65
CA PHE A 311 -4.38 2.59 -6.88
C PHE A 311 -5.19 2.27 -5.65
N ALA A 312 -5.36 1.00 -5.31
CA ALA A 312 -6.20 0.58 -4.18
C ALA A 312 -5.51 -0.47 -3.32
N THR A 313 -5.90 -0.52 -2.06
CA THR A 313 -5.55 -1.60 -1.14
C THR A 313 -6.37 -2.84 -1.45
N MET A 314 -5.68 -3.99 -1.47
CA MET A 314 -6.26 -5.28 -1.83
C MET A 314 -6.02 -6.35 -0.77
N ALA A 315 -7.07 -7.06 -0.39
CA ALA A 315 -7.07 -8.00 0.74
C ALA A 315 -6.41 -9.35 0.39
N ILE A 316 -5.58 -9.84 1.32
CA ILE A 316 -5.09 -11.22 1.37
C ILE A 316 -5.61 -11.89 2.65
N SER A 317 -5.34 -11.28 3.81
CA SER A 317 -5.89 -11.71 5.11
C SER A 317 -5.56 -13.16 5.48
N VAL A 318 -4.32 -13.62 5.26
CA VAL A 318 -3.86 -14.97 5.63
C VAL A 318 -3.11 -14.95 6.95
N ASN A 319 -1.90 -14.40 6.97
CA ASN A 319 -1.05 -14.37 8.17
C ASN A 319 -1.66 -13.50 9.27
N TYR A 320 -2.31 -12.41 8.87
CA TYR A 320 -3.11 -11.54 9.72
C TYR A 320 -4.18 -10.85 8.87
N LYS A 321 -5.29 -10.41 9.49
CA LYS A 321 -6.38 -9.71 8.78
C LYS A 321 -5.96 -8.47 7.99
N PHE A 322 -4.82 -7.85 8.30
CA PHE A 322 -4.28 -6.70 7.56
C PHE A 322 -3.17 -7.07 6.56
N GLU A 323 -3.01 -8.35 6.22
CA GLU A 323 -2.15 -8.75 5.11
C GLU A 323 -2.79 -8.36 3.77
N ARG A 324 -2.08 -7.52 3.01
CA ARG A 324 -2.63 -6.80 1.86
C ARG A 324 -1.59 -6.62 0.75
N ARG A 325 -2.07 -6.28 -0.44
CA ARG A 325 -1.29 -5.86 -1.61
C ARG A 325 -1.93 -4.65 -2.28
N ILE A 326 -1.36 -4.18 -3.40
CA ILE A 326 -1.85 -3.02 -4.13
C ILE A 326 -2.38 -3.44 -5.51
N GLY A 327 -3.54 -2.90 -5.88
CA GLY A 327 -4.11 -2.97 -7.22
C GLY A 327 -4.00 -1.63 -7.93
N MET A 328 -3.96 -1.65 -9.26
CA MET A 328 -3.98 -0.48 -10.13
C MET A 328 -5.07 -0.64 -11.20
N TYR A 329 -5.90 0.38 -11.37
CA TYR A 329 -7.08 0.35 -12.24
C TYR A 329 -7.19 1.62 -13.09
N PRO A 330 -7.67 1.53 -14.35
CA PRO A 330 -8.07 2.70 -15.11
C PRO A 330 -9.19 3.46 -14.41
N ALA A 331 -9.08 4.79 -14.36
CA ALA A 331 -10.05 5.65 -13.69
C ALA A 331 -10.34 6.90 -14.53
N GLY A 332 -11.37 7.65 -14.16
CA GLY A 332 -11.67 8.91 -14.80
C GLY A 332 -13.07 9.39 -14.54
N PHE A 333 -13.57 10.22 -15.46
CA PHE A 333 -14.86 10.88 -15.36
C PHE A 333 -15.62 10.68 -16.67
N GLU A 334 -16.90 10.36 -16.58
CA GLU A 334 -17.84 10.37 -17.70
C GLU A 334 -18.20 11.81 -18.08
N ASP A 335 -18.78 12.02 -19.27
CA ASP A 335 -19.18 13.35 -19.77
C ASP A 335 -20.14 14.11 -18.82
N ASN A 336 -20.91 13.37 -18.00
CA ASN A 336 -21.83 13.94 -17.02
C ASN A 336 -21.16 14.23 -15.65
N GLY A 337 -19.85 14.03 -15.53
CA GLY A 337 -19.09 14.19 -14.30
C GLY A 337 -19.12 12.98 -13.35
N GLN A 338 -19.71 11.84 -13.73
CA GLN A 338 -19.64 10.63 -12.90
C GLN A 338 -18.20 10.09 -12.88
N MET A 339 -17.60 10.03 -11.69
CA MET A 339 -16.30 9.38 -11.50
C MET A 339 -16.43 7.86 -11.63
N TYR A 340 -15.44 7.21 -12.22
CA TYR A 340 -15.39 5.75 -12.34
C TYR A 340 -13.99 5.22 -12.02
N VAL A 341 -13.95 3.99 -11.50
CA VAL A 341 -12.78 3.11 -11.51
C VAL A 341 -13.19 1.80 -12.18
N ASN A 342 -12.45 1.37 -13.21
CA ASN A 342 -12.77 0.13 -13.90
C ASN A 342 -11.98 -1.05 -13.32
N THR A 343 -12.62 -1.80 -12.44
CA THR A 343 -12.08 -3.01 -11.81
C THR A 343 -12.39 -4.30 -12.60
N ALA A 344 -13.12 -4.20 -13.72
CA ALA A 344 -13.51 -5.36 -14.51
C ALA A 344 -12.26 -6.06 -15.07
N TYR A 345 -12.20 -7.39 -14.91
CA TYR A 345 -11.03 -8.20 -15.26
C TYR A 345 -9.73 -7.75 -14.59
N GLY A 346 -9.81 -7.07 -13.43
CA GLY A 346 -8.66 -6.49 -12.76
C GLY A 346 -7.50 -7.44 -12.42
N ASP A 347 -7.75 -8.75 -12.34
CA ASP A 347 -6.73 -9.80 -12.15
C ASP A 347 -6.11 -10.30 -13.45
N TYR A 348 -6.49 -9.73 -14.59
CA TYR A 348 -6.05 -10.15 -15.91
C TYR A 348 -5.17 -9.07 -16.54
N PRO A 349 -4.33 -9.42 -17.53
CA PRO A 349 -3.41 -8.46 -18.13
C PRO A 349 -4.12 -7.25 -18.75
N HIS A 350 -3.69 -6.06 -18.36
CA HIS A 350 -4.14 -4.75 -18.85
C HIS A 350 -2.99 -3.98 -19.49
N TYR A 351 -3.28 -3.12 -20.47
CA TYR A 351 -2.27 -2.27 -21.09
C TYR A 351 -1.82 -1.13 -20.17
N LEU A 352 -0.50 -1.00 -20.01
CA LEU A 352 0.16 0.04 -19.21
C LEU A 352 -0.12 1.46 -19.74
N PRO A 353 0.06 2.52 -18.91
CA PRO A 353 -0.16 3.90 -19.31
C PRO A 353 0.48 4.28 -20.65
N GLY A 354 1.75 3.92 -20.86
CA GLY A 354 2.51 4.21 -22.09
C GLY A 354 2.07 3.48 -23.36
N THR A 355 1.06 2.61 -23.28
CA THR A 355 0.52 1.90 -24.45
C THR A 355 -0.71 2.62 -24.99
N GLU A 356 -0.69 2.92 -26.29
CA GLU A 356 -1.84 3.47 -27.02
C GLU A 356 -3.01 2.47 -27.03
N VAL A 357 -4.19 2.97 -26.68
CA VAL A 357 -5.46 2.23 -26.67
C VAL A 357 -6.57 3.14 -27.18
N ASP A 358 -7.62 2.57 -27.76
CA ASP A 358 -8.75 3.34 -28.29
C ASP A 358 -9.53 4.07 -27.19
N ASN A 359 -9.57 3.48 -25.98
CA ASN A 359 -10.30 4.03 -24.84
C ASN A 359 -9.58 3.70 -23.54
N HIS A 360 -9.17 4.72 -22.78
CA HIS A 360 -8.50 4.55 -21.50
C HIS A 360 -9.31 3.71 -20.50
N LYS A 361 -10.64 3.85 -20.45
CA LYS A 361 -11.51 3.08 -19.56
C LYS A 361 -11.39 1.57 -19.82
N ASN A 362 -11.10 1.15 -21.05
CA ASN A 362 -11.10 -0.26 -21.46
C ASN A 362 -9.69 -0.70 -21.88
N ARG A 363 -8.86 -1.01 -20.89
CA ARG A 363 -7.46 -1.43 -21.09
C ARG A 363 -7.21 -2.93 -21.01
N PHE A 364 -8.25 -3.73 -20.78
CA PHE A 364 -8.14 -5.19 -20.76
C PHE A 364 -7.61 -5.70 -22.11
N THR A 365 -6.59 -6.56 -22.08
CA THR A 365 -5.94 -7.10 -23.29
C THR A 365 -6.79 -8.13 -24.03
N GLY A 366 -7.83 -8.67 -23.39
CA GLY A 366 -8.57 -9.84 -23.87
C GLY A 366 -7.87 -11.17 -23.58
N TRP A 367 -6.71 -11.16 -22.92
CA TRP A 367 -5.99 -12.38 -22.55
C TRP A 367 -6.67 -13.06 -21.37
N MET A 368 -7.04 -14.32 -21.56
CA MET A 368 -7.77 -15.11 -20.58
C MET A 368 -6.85 -16.06 -19.83
N LEU A 369 -7.25 -16.44 -18.62
CA LEU A 369 -6.54 -17.37 -17.76
C LEU A 369 -6.58 -18.78 -18.36
N LEU A 370 -5.41 -19.37 -18.57
CA LEU A 370 -5.25 -20.69 -19.16
C LEU A 370 -5.04 -21.80 -18.12
N SER A 371 -4.57 -21.44 -16.93
CA SER A 371 -4.09 -22.39 -15.92
C SER A 371 -5.17 -22.88 -14.95
N TYR A 372 -6.34 -22.22 -14.87
CA TYR A 372 -7.34 -22.51 -13.83
C TYR A 372 -7.75 -23.98 -13.80
N ARG A 373 -7.49 -24.65 -12.66
CA ARG A 373 -7.80 -26.07 -12.42
C ARG A 373 -7.29 -27.03 -13.49
N LYS A 374 -6.23 -26.64 -14.20
CA LYS A 374 -5.50 -27.53 -15.09
C LYS A 374 -4.72 -28.57 -14.29
N PRO A 375 -4.47 -29.77 -14.85
CA PRO A 375 -3.64 -30.76 -14.19
C PRO A 375 -2.26 -30.19 -13.84
N VAL A 376 -1.82 -30.44 -12.61
CA VAL A 376 -0.55 -29.97 -12.07
C VAL A 376 0.23 -31.11 -11.43
N GLU A 377 1.54 -31.12 -11.64
CA GLU A 377 2.45 -32.11 -11.08
C GLU A 377 3.69 -31.43 -10.51
N THR A 378 4.27 -32.01 -9.45
CA THR A 378 5.53 -31.60 -8.85
C THR A 378 6.31 -32.81 -8.37
N ASN A 379 7.62 -32.67 -8.21
CA ASN A 379 8.45 -33.65 -7.51
C ASN A 379 8.47 -33.48 -5.98
N SER A 380 7.83 -32.45 -5.44
CA SER A 380 7.69 -32.31 -3.98
C SER A 380 6.55 -33.20 -3.47
N PRO A 381 6.77 -34.00 -2.40
CA PRO A 381 5.66 -34.62 -1.70
C PRO A 381 4.81 -33.56 -0.96
N LEU A 382 3.61 -33.96 -0.54
CA LEU A 382 2.70 -33.13 0.26
C LEU A 382 3.37 -32.69 1.57
N VAL A 383 3.25 -31.41 1.88
CA VAL A 383 3.65 -30.82 3.15
C VAL A 383 2.44 -30.70 4.07
N GLU A 384 2.47 -31.41 5.19
CA GLU A 384 1.50 -31.22 6.28
C GLU A 384 2.15 -30.36 7.37
N SER A 385 1.52 -29.22 7.69
CA SER A 385 2.06 -28.30 8.67
C SER A 385 1.02 -27.35 9.22
N ASP A 386 1.18 -26.96 10.48
CA ASP A 386 0.49 -25.79 11.03
C ASP A 386 1.04 -24.50 10.41
N VAL A 387 0.16 -23.50 10.32
CA VAL A 387 0.47 -22.16 9.82
C VAL A 387 0.63 -21.22 11.00
N ASN A 388 1.68 -20.42 11.01
CA ASN A 388 1.91 -19.42 12.05
C ASN A 388 1.16 -18.12 11.70
N VAL A 389 -0.08 -18.02 12.16
CA VAL A 389 -0.98 -16.91 11.85
C VAL A 389 -1.63 -16.35 13.12
N VAL A 390 -2.14 -15.12 13.04
CA VAL A 390 -3.04 -14.57 14.05
C VAL A 390 -4.46 -14.77 13.55
N ASP A 391 -5.11 -15.83 14.03
CA ASP A 391 -6.47 -16.17 13.63
C ASP A 391 -7.51 -15.49 14.54
N GLU A 392 -8.32 -14.64 13.93
CA GLU A 392 -9.45 -13.93 14.54
C GLU A 392 -10.77 -14.26 13.82
N SER A 393 -10.87 -15.45 13.20
CA SER A 393 -12.09 -15.86 12.49
C SER A 393 -13.29 -16.03 13.42
N ASP A 394 -13.06 -16.57 14.62
CA ASP A 394 -14.12 -16.81 15.62
C ASP A 394 -14.75 -15.50 16.14
N SER A 395 -13.99 -14.40 16.11
CA SER A 395 -14.48 -13.07 16.48
C SER A 395 -15.10 -12.31 15.29
N GLY A 396 -15.14 -12.92 14.11
CA GLY A 396 -15.77 -12.36 12.92
C GLY A 396 -14.95 -11.28 12.20
N TYR A 397 -13.64 -11.19 12.46
CA TYR A 397 -12.76 -10.16 11.86
C TYR A 397 -11.91 -10.65 10.69
N MET A 398 -11.94 -11.95 10.38
CA MET A 398 -11.33 -12.52 9.17
C MET A 398 -12.01 -13.84 8.80
N LEU A 399 -11.72 -14.34 7.59
CA LEU A 399 -12.13 -15.67 7.18
C LEU A 399 -11.29 -16.76 7.86
N GLY A 400 -11.87 -17.93 8.07
CA GLY A 400 -11.14 -19.10 8.54
C GLY A 400 -10.00 -19.50 7.59
N GLN A 401 -8.94 -20.08 8.15
CA GLN A 401 -7.72 -20.41 7.43
C GLN A 401 -7.88 -21.56 6.44
N ILE A 402 -7.12 -21.50 5.35
CA ILE A 402 -6.93 -22.62 4.42
C ILE A 402 -5.58 -23.26 4.78
N THR A 403 -5.61 -24.51 5.24
CA THR A 403 -4.42 -25.21 5.79
C THR A 403 -3.96 -26.36 4.92
N ASP A 404 -4.56 -26.52 3.74
CA ASP A 404 -4.19 -27.51 2.75
C ASP A 404 -3.19 -26.89 1.77
N PHE A 405 -2.04 -27.56 1.60
CA PHE A 405 -0.90 -27.12 0.79
C PHE A 405 -0.67 -28.01 -0.43
N ASP A 406 -1.69 -28.74 -0.87
CA ASP A 406 -1.65 -29.56 -2.08
C ASP A 406 -1.23 -28.75 -3.32
N ILE A 407 -0.62 -29.43 -4.30
CA ILE A 407 -0.14 -28.80 -5.54
C ILE A 407 -1.26 -28.10 -6.33
N GLU A 408 -2.52 -28.55 -6.18
CA GLU A 408 -3.70 -27.94 -6.81
C GLU A 408 -3.96 -26.50 -6.35
N LYS A 409 -3.36 -26.04 -5.23
CA LYS A 409 -3.48 -24.65 -4.79
C LYS A 409 -2.73 -23.66 -5.67
N ILE A 410 -1.84 -24.11 -6.56
CA ILE A 410 -1.05 -23.19 -7.41
C ILE A 410 -1.91 -22.50 -8.49
N ASN A 411 -3.08 -23.04 -8.82
CA ASN A 411 -3.93 -22.59 -9.93
C ASN A 411 -5.43 -22.67 -9.62
N ASP A 412 -5.82 -22.49 -8.36
CA ASP A 412 -7.22 -22.53 -7.91
C ASP A 412 -7.91 -21.16 -7.87
N GLU A 413 -7.20 -20.10 -8.29
CA GLU A 413 -7.67 -18.71 -8.29
C GLU A 413 -8.11 -18.17 -6.92
N GLU A 414 -7.49 -18.68 -5.84
CA GLU A 414 -7.70 -18.17 -4.49
C GLU A 414 -6.37 -17.67 -3.90
N ILE A 415 -6.22 -16.35 -3.74
CA ILE A 415 -4.97 -15.75 -3.24
C ILE A 415 -4.58 -16.19 -1.82
N ARG A 416 -5.53 -16.75 -1.07
CA ARG A 416 -5.34 -17.21 0.31
C ARG A 416 -4.79 -18.62 0.40
N SER A 417 -4.94 -19.43 -0.64
CA SER A 417 -4.36 -20.75 -0.75
C SER A 417 -3.04 -20.67 -1.51
N TYR A 418 -2.15 -21.61 -1.21
CA TYR A 418 -0.85 -21.70 -1.83
C TYR A 418 -0.30 -23.11 -1.65
N TRP A 419 0.52 -23.55 -2.61
CA TRP A 419 1.26 -24.79 -2.50
C TRP A 419 2.57 -24.55 -1.74
N VAL A 420 3.01 -25.55 -0.97
CA VAL A 420 4.28 -25.54 -0.25
C VAL A 420 5.12 -26.74 -0.65
N SER A 421 6.38 -26.49 -1.01
CA SER A 421 7.38 -27.52 -1.28
C SER A 421 8.16 -27.90 -0.03
N VAL A 422 8.69 -29.13 0.01
CA VAL A 422 9.57 -29.60 1.10
C VAL A 422 10.95 -28.93 1.11
N ALA A 423 11.35 -28.32 -0.01
CA ALA A 423 12.63 -27.65 -0.19
C ALA A 423 12.44 -26.31 -0.94
N ASN A 424 13.36 -25.37 -0.74
CA ASN A 424 13.37 -24.06 -1.39
C ASN A 424 14.70 -23.88 -2.16
N ASP A 425 14.87 -24.69 -3.20
CA ASP A 425 16.05 -24.70 -4.06
C ASP A 425 15.67 -25.07 -5.50
N ASP A 426 16.66 -25.11 -6.39
CA ASP A 426 16.49 -25.36 -7.82
C ASP A 426 16.18 -26.82 -8.18
N SER A 427 16.08 -27.71 -7.20
CA SER A 427 15.67 -29.10 -7.42
C SER A 427 14.16 -29.27 -7.56
N ILE A 428 13.37 -28.30 -7.09
CA ILE A 428 11.91 -28.35 -7.13
C ILE A 428 11.37 -27.85 -8.47
N TYR A 429 10.42 -28.58 -9.06
CA TYR A 429 9.71 -28.14 -10.26
C TYR A 429 8.20 -28.32 -10.12
N VAL A 430 7.48 -27.54 -10.94
CA VAL A 430 6.05 -27.69 -11.17
C VAL A 430 5.80 -27.73 -12.67
N THR A 431 4.91 -28.62 -13.10
CA THR A 431 4.38 -28.69 -14.45
C THR A 431 2.89 -28.42 -14.40
N ILE A 432 2.40 -27.54 -15.29
CA ILE A 432 0.97 -27.34 -15.53
C ILE A 432 0.68 -27.85 -16.95
N ASP A 433 -0.17 -28.86 -17.07
CA ASP A 433 -0.62 -29.35 -18.37
C ASP A 433 -1.83 -28.53 -18.84
N LEU A 434 -1.65 -27.73 -19.90
CA LEU A 434 -2.77 -26.95 -20.48
C LEU A 434 -3.77 -27.83 -21.25
N GLU A 435 -3.46 -29.12 -21.43
CA GLU A 435 -4.21 -30.17 -22.13
C GLU A 435 -4.30 -29.99 -23.65
N GLU A 436 -4.07 -28.78 -24.15
CA GLU A 436 -4.02 -28.43 -25.56
C GLU A 436 -2.89 -27.43 -25.83
N VAL A 437 -2.47 -27.32 -27.10
CA VAL A 437 -1.48 -26.31 -27.50
C VAL A 437 -2.13 -24.94 -27.46
N MET A 438 -1.61 -24.07 -26.59
CA MET A 438 -2.15 -22.73 -26.34
C MET A 438 -1.10 -21.64 -26.59
N ASP A 439 -1.55 -20.46 -27.00
CA ASP A 439 -0.72 -19.26 -27.04
C ASP A 439 -0.53 -18.69 -25.62
N VAL A 440 0.65 -18.88 -25.04
CA VAL A 440 0.99 -18.28 -23.73
C VAL A 440 1.55 -16.87 -23.94
N ARG A 441 0.83 -15.85 -23.45
CA ARG A 441 1.20 -14.43 -23.61
C ARG A 441 1.92 -13.84 -22.41
N ALA A 442 1.63 -14.34 -21.21
CA ALA A 442 2.22 -13.90 -19.96
C ALA A 442 2.17 -15.04 -18.93
N VAL A 443 3.05 -14.97 -17.93
CA VAL A 443 3.04 -15.83 -16.75
C VAL A 443 3.16 -14.92 -15.53
N GLN A 444 2.25 -15.05 -14.58
CA GLN A 444 2.29 -14.36 -13.30
C GLN A 444 2.48 -15.41 -12.20
N LEU A 445 3.53 -15.23 -11.39
CA LEU A 445 3.81 -16.08 -10.24
C LEU A 445 3.59 -15.25 -8.97
N ASN A 446 2.70 -15.72 -8.10
CA ASN A 446 2.42 -15.08 -6.83
C ASN A 446 2.99 -15.92 -5.70
N PHE A 447 4.13 -15.51 -5.15
CA PHE A 447 4.74 -16.20 -4.03
C PHE A 447 4.02 -15.85 -2.71
N GLN A 448 3.86 -16.87 -1.85
CA GLN A 448 3.39 -16.74 -0.47
C GLN A 448 4.53 -17.07 0.49
N ASP A 449 4.56 -16.39 1.62
CA ASP A 449 5.53 -16.69 2.66
C ASP A 449 5.03 -17.85 3.51
N PHE A 450 5.95 -18.74 3.88
CA PHE A 450 5.64 -19.89 4.70
C PHE A 450 6.69 -20.05 5.80
N LYS A 451 6.25 -19.81 7.04
CA LYS A 451 6.98 -19.89 8.33
C LYS A 451 8.07 -18.86 8.61
#